data_AF-A0A497LB58-F1
#
_entry.id   AF-A0A497LB58-F1
#
_cell.length_a   1.000
_cell.length_b   1.000
_cell.length_c   1.000
_cell.angle_alpha   90.00
_cell.angle_beta   90.00
_cell.angle_gamma   90.00
#
_symmetry.space_group_name_H-M   'P 1'
#
loop_
_entity.id
_entity.type
_entity.pdbx_description
1 polymer ?
#
loop_
_entity_poly.entity_id
_entity_poly.type
_entity_poly.pdbx_seq_one_letter_code
_entity_poly.pdbx_strand_id
1 'polypeptide(L)'
;MRIELVQLENIRSHVKSTVPFTRGFNCLVGGLGCGKSSVLYAIDFALFGDPLGRSYNYLLREDAETGKVTVQFSQNGKSYTISRGLKRRGKGISQDFDQLKLLEGEKLVASVKSEAVAEQLKAITGLDKDVFREIVWVRQERLKELLDAKPRERQKRLDELFGLSDYEKAWSNLAGYQREYEGEKRAYEKDPDVIGMEKLNMEYNQTAEEFSRLEIELQGIAKKLEEARKTLEEADLKLKELEEIRNLTEELKRKEAQLQVNLTNIEDASAGLAGKIEEKKNLIENFKQRLSTAENRLNPTRLGSRK
;
A
#
# COMPACT_ATOMS: atom_id res chain seq x y z
N MET A 1 14.76 39.70 -23.49
CA MET A 1 16.01 40.09 -24.16
C MET A 1 15.90 41.56 -24.54
N ARG A 2 16.95 42.37 -24.32
CA ARG A 2 17.00 43.78 -24.74
C ARG A 2 18.23 44.00 -25.61
N ILE A 3 18.04 44.42 -26.86
CA ILE A 3 19.14 44.82 -27.74
C ILE A 3 19.66 46.18 -27.31
N GLU A 4 20.98 46.35 -27.26
CA GLU A 4 21.67 47.56 -26.82
C GLU A 4 22.47 48.19 -27.96
N LEU A 5 23.05 47.37 -28.83
CA LEU A 5 23.88 47.84 -29.92
C LEU A 5 23.79 46.87 -31.11
N VAL A 6 23.71 47.40 -32.31
CA VAL A 6 23.86 46.64 -33.55
C VAL A 6 24.94 47.28 -34.41
N GLN A 7 25.98 46.53 -34.72
CA GLN A 7 27.05 46.92 -35.63
C GLN A 7 26.90 46.15 -36.93
N LEU A 8 26.93 46.88 -38.04
CA LEU A 8 26.83 46.35 -39.39
C LEU A 8 28.07 46.74 -40.17
N GLU A 9 28.70 45.77 -40.82
CA GLU A 9 29.83 45.96 -41.73
C GLU A 9 29.49 45.29 -43.06
N ASN A 10 29.47 46.06 -44.15
CA ASN A 10 29.12 45.63 -45.51
C ASN A 10 27.79 44.87 -45.62
N ILE A 11 26.76 45.37 -44.95
CA ILE A 11 25.41 44.80 -44.98
C ILE A 11 24.49 45.74 -45.75
N ARG A 12 24.10 45.34 -46.97
CA ARG A 12 23.23 46.13 -47.85
C ARG A 12 23.73 47.58 -47.99
N SER A 13 22.90 48.57 -47.64
CA SER A 13 23.25 49.99 -47.68
C SER A 13 24.32 50.40 -46.64
N HIS A 14 24.61 49.57 -45.63
CA HIS A 14 25.54 49.89 -44.56
C HIS A 14 26.96 49.39 -44.88
N VAL A 15 27.88 50.31 -45.17
CA VAL A 15 29.32 50.01 -45.27
C VAL A 15 29.90 49.74 -43.89
N LYS A 16 29.70 50.69 -42.97
CA LYS A 16 29.99 50.53 -41.54
C LYS A 16 29.00 51.39 -40.76
N SER A 17 28.23 50.78 -39.88
CA SER A 17 27.23 51.51 -39.09
C SER A 17 27.13 50.90 -37.70
N THR A 18 26.99 51.77 -36.70
CA THR A 18 26.70 51.37 -35.32
C THR A 18 25.37 52.02 -34.93
N VAL A 19 24.40 51.19 -34.57
CA VAL A 19 23.05 51.61 -34.20
C VAL A 19 22.84 51.30 -32.73
N PRO A 20 22.90 52.31 -31.84
CA PRO A 20 22.59 52.12 -30.43
C PRO A 20 21.08 52.03 -30.21
N PHE A 21 20.68 51.16 -29.28
CA PHE A 21 19.31 51.02 -28.82
C PHE A 21 19.21 51.40 -27.35
N THR A 22 18.19 52.18 -27.01
CA THR A 22 17.93 52.64 -25.65
C THR A 22 16.76 51.87 -25.03
N ARG A 23 16.57 52.02 -23.72
CA ARG A 23 15.36 51.48 -23.07
C ARG A 23 14.12 52.24 -23.54
N GLY A 24 13.03 51.52 -23.76
CA GLY A 24 11.76 52.10 -24.18
C GLY A 24 11.56 52.05 -25.69
N PHE A 25 10.85 53.04 -26.21
CA PHE A 25 10.47 53.11 -27.62
C PHE A 25 11.62 53.64 -28.46
N ASN A 26 12.10 52.83 -29.42
CA ASN A 26 13.12 53.22 -30.38
C ASN A 26 12.48 53.30 -31.77
N CYS A 27 12.67 54.42 -32.48
CA CYS A 27 12.15 54.62 -33.83
C CYS A 27 13.28 54.84 -34.82
N LEU A 28 13.37 53.98 -35.85
CA LEU A 28 14.30 54.15 -36.96
C LEU A 28 13.60 54.95 -38.07
N VAL A 29 14.02 56.20 -38.27
CA VAL A 29 13.40 57.13 -39.24
C VAL A 29 14.39 57.44 -40.38
N GLY A 30 13.86 57.59 -41.60
CA GLY A 30 14.66 57.92 -42.78
C GLY A 30 13.92 57.63 -44.09
N GLY A 31 14.45 58.11 -45.22
CA GLY A 31 13.85 57.92 -46.54
C GLY A 31 13.81 56.46 -47.02
N LEU A 32 13.05 56.18 -48.08
CA LEU A 32 13.00 54.83 -48.68
C LEU A 32 14.42 54.41 -49.12
N GLY A 33 14.82 53.18 -48.83
CA GLY A 33 16.13 52.66 -49.24
C GLY A 33 17.33 53.03 -48.34
N CYS A 34 17.15 53.85 -47.29
CA CYS A 34 18.26 54.27 -46.42
C CYS A 34 18.78 53.18 -45.44
N GLY A 35 18.23 51.97 -45.48
CA GLY A 35 18.73 50.85 -44.68
C GLY A 35 18.00 50.55 -43.37
N LYS A 36 16.90 51.24 -43.04
CA LYS A 36 16.12 50.96 -41.80
C LYS A 36 15.79 49.47 -41.63
N SER A 37 15.21 48.85 -42.66
CA SER A 37 14.87 47.43 -42.64
C SER A 37 16.11 46.54 -42.63
N SER A 38 17.24 47.00 -43.18
CA SER A 38 18.53 46.30 -43.14
C SER A 38 19.00 46.08 -41.70
N VAL A 39 18.76 47.02 -40.79
CA VAL A 39 19.08 46.85 -39.36
C VAL A 39 18.29 45.68 -38.76
N LEU A 40 16.99 45.59 -39.03
CA LEU A 40 16.14 44.50 -38.55
C LEU A 40 16.54 43.15 -39.16
N TYR A 41 16.86 43.13 -40.46
CA TYR A 41 17.37 41.94 -41.15
C TYR A 41 18.72 41.48 -40.59
N ALA A 42 19.59 42.42 -40.24
CA ALA A 42 20.88 42.12 -39.64
C ALA A 42 20.73 41.50 -38.23
N ILE A 43 19.79 41.99 -37.42
CA ILE A 43 19.50 41.42 -36.09
C ILE A 43 19.07 39.95 -36.23
N ASP A 44 18.10 39.66 -37.09
CA ASP A 44 17.65 38.27 -37.31
C ASP A 44 18.79 37.37 -37.80
N PHE A 45 19.58 37.87 -38.76
CA PHE A 45 20.75 37.14 -39.25
C PHE A 45 21.77 36.88 -38.13
N ALA A 46 22.08 37.86 -37.29
CA ALA A 46 23.03 37.67 -36.20
C ALA A 46 22.56 36.59 -35.22
N LEU A 47 21.27 36.57 -34.90
CA LEU A 47 20.70 35.59 -33.96
C LEU A 47 20.67 34.18 -34.56
N PHE A 48 20.07 34.00 -35.74
CA PHE A 48 19.75 32.66 -36.26
C PHE A 48 20.63 32.22 -37.42
N GLY A 49 21.32 33.14 -38.10
CA GLY A 49 22.18 32.87 -39.24
C GLY A 49 21.42 32.52 -40.53
N ASP A 50 20.21 32.01 -40.45
CA ASP A 50 19.45 31.60 -41.63
C ASP A 50 18.97 32.79 -42.47
N PRO A 51 19.03 32.70 -43.81
CA PRO A 51 18.52 33.76 -44.62
C PRO A 51 16.99 33.76 -44.55
N LEU A 52 16.42 34.96 -44.62
CA LEU A 52 15.00 35.23 -44.36
C LEU A 52 14.10 34.85 -45.55
N GLY A 53 14.07 33.56 -45.92
CA GLY A 53 13.34 33.08 -47.10
C GLY A 53 13.90 33.63 -48.43
N ARG A 54 15.11 34.18 -48.40
CA ARG A 54 15.87 34.71 -49.55
C ARG A 54 17.27 34.08 -49.55
N SER A 55 18.13 34.47 -50.48
CA SER A 55 19.55 34.09 -50.45
C SER A 55 20.38 35.08 -49.61
N TYR A 56 21.56 34.65 -49.17
CA TYR A 56 22.53 35.54 -48.51
C TYR A 56 22.97 36.72 -49.38
N ASN A 57 22.82 36.61 -50.71
CA ASN A 57 23.06 37.70 -51.66
C ASN A 57 22.20 38.93 -51.38
N TYR A 58 21.06 38.76 -50.70
CA TYR A 58 20.19 39.87 -50.34
C TYR A 58 20.68 40.66 -49.10
N LEU A 59 21.62 40.09 -48.33
CA LEU A 59 22.13 40.70 -47.10
C LEU A 59 23.55 41.25 -47.25
N LEU A 60 24.46 40.50 -47.88
CA LEU A 60 25.80 40.99 -48.18
C LEU A 60 25.71 42.12 -49.20
N ARG A 61 26.44 43.21 -48.96
CA ARG A 61 26.54 44.31 -49.91
C ARG A 61 27.19 43.85 -51.23
N GLU A 62 26.70 44.35 -52.36
CA GLU A 62 27.09 43.85 -53.69
C GLU A 62 28.57 44.02 -54.01
N ASP A 63 29.18 45.13 -53.59
CA ASP A 63 30.58 45.49 -53.79
C ASP A 63 31.53 44.89 -52.73
N ALA A 64 31.03 44.02 -51.84
CA ALA A 64 31.80 43.46 -50.74
C ALA A 64 32.01 41.95 -50.86
N GLU A 65 33.22 41.51 -50.48
CA GLU A 65 33.61 40.11 -50.36
C GLU A 65 33.26 39.50 -49.00
N THR A 66 33.18 40.33 -47.96
CA THR A 66 32.84 39.91 -46.60
C THR A 66 31.91 40.92 -45.94
N GLY A 67 31.07 40.43 -45.04
CA GLY A 67 30.20 41.26 -44.22
C GLY A 67 30.09 40.68 -42.82
N LYS A 68 29.78 41.54 -41.84
CA LYS A 68 29.69 41.16 -40.44
C LYS A 68 28.56 41.88 -39.75
N VAL A 69 27.84 41.16 -38.91
CA VAL A 69 26.87 41.72 -37.98
C VAL A 69 27.28 41.35 -36.57
N THR A 70 27.28 42.33 -35.68
CA THR A 70 27.47 42.12 -34.24
C THR A 70 26.29 42.74 -33.51
N VAL A 71 25.63 41.96 -32.65
CA VAL A 71 24.51 42.40 -31.81
C VAL A 71 24.91 42.23 -30.35
N GLN A 72 24.84 43.32 -29.60
CA GLN A 72 24.97 43.31 -28.15
C GLN A 72 23.57 43.39 -27.53
N PHE A 73 23.30 42.52 -26.57
CA PHE A 73 22.03 42.47 -25.89
C PHE A 73 22.19 42.08 -24.42
N SER A 74 21.25 42.49 -23.59
CA SER A 74 21.15 42.04 -22.20
C SER A 74 19.96 41.13 -21.96
N GLN A 75 20.17 40.15 -21.08
CA GLN A 75 19.15 39.19 -20.64
C GLN A 75 19.41 38.83 -19.18
N ASN A 76 18.38 38.93 -18.33
CA ASN A 76 18.46 38.61 -16.90
C ASN A 76 19.66 39.26 -16.17
N GLY A 77 19.96 40.52 -16.49
CA GLY A 77 21.05 41.29 -15.87
C GLY A 77 22.46 40.99 -16.43
N LYS A 78 22.60 40.03 -17.35
CA LYS A 78 23.86 39.68 -18.02
C LYS A 78 23.94 40.30 -19.41
N SER A 79 25.16 40.62 -19.86
CA SER A 79 25.44 41.17 -21.20
C SER A 79 26.00 40.09 -22.10
N TYR A 80 25.49 40.05 -23.33
CA TYR A 80 25.85 39.09 -24.35
C TYR A 80 26.20 39.78 -25.66
N THR A 81 27.16 39.22 -26.38
CA THR A 81 27.52 39.66 -27.73
C THR A 81 27.46 38.48 -28.69
N ILE A 82 26.65 38.59 -29.73
CA ILE A 82 26.63 37.63 -30.84
C ILE A 82 27.17 38.28 -32.11
N SER A 83 28.12 37.63 -32.76
CA SER A 83 28.64 38.05 -34.06
C SER A 83 28.45 36.95 -35.09
N ARG A 84 28.11 37.33 -36.32
CA ARG A 84 28.10 36.45 -37.50
C ARG A 84 28.69 37.15 -38.71
N GLY A 85 29.38 36.38 -39.53
CA GLY A 85 29.95 36.86 -40.78
C GLY A 85 29.30 36.21 -42.01
N LEU A 86 29.43 36.89 -43.14
CA LEU A 86 29.17 36.38 -44.47
C LEU A 86 30.46 36.49 -45.28
N LYS A 87 30.71 35.50 -46.14
CA LYS A 87 31.84 35.49 -47.06
C LYS A 87 31.37 35.06 -48.44
N ARG A 88 31.75 35.84 -49.45
CA ARG A 88 31.59 35.50 -50.85
C ARG A 88 32.64 34.45 -51.21
N ARG A 89 32.19 33.37 -51.85
CA ARG A 89 33.03 32.26 -52.33
C ARG A 89 32.63 31.97 -53.77
N GLY A 90 33.41 32.48 -54.72
CA GLY A 90 33.09 32.39 -56.15
C GLY A 90 31.76 33.10 -56.46
N LYS A 91 30.80 32.36 -57.02
CA LYS A 91 29.47 32.89 -57.39
C LYS A 91 28.45 32.87 -56.23
N GLY A 92 28.78 32.25 -55.09
CA GLY A 92 27.87 32.10 -53.95
C GLY A 92 28.29 32.92 -52.73
N ILE A 93 27.36 33.12 -51.80
CA ILE A 93 27.62 33.72 -50.49
C ILE A 93 27.19 32.71 -49.43
N SER A 94 28.04 32.49 -48.43
CA SER A 94 27.78 31.60 -47.29
C SER A 94 28.08 32.30 -45.98
N GLN A 95 27.63 31.71 -44.87
CA GLN A 95 28.10 32.14 -43.55
C GLN A 95 29.62 31.92 -43.42
N ASP A 96 30.25 32.86 -42.72
CA ASP A 96 31.64 32.78 -42.29
C ASP A 96 31.67 32.33 -40.83
N PHE A 97 31.87 31.02 -40.62
CA PHE A 97 31.81 30.41 -39.28
C PHE A 97 32.96 30.86 -38.37
N ASP A 98 34.06 31.40 -38.90
CA ASP A 98 35.15 31.96 -38.11
C ASP A 98 34.72 33.24 -37.37
N GLN A 99 33.72 33.94 -37.90
CA GLN A 99 33.12 35.12 -37.29
C GLN A 99 31.94 34.78 -36.38
N LEU A 100 31.49 33.52 -36.34
CA LEU A 100 30.38 33.07 -35.51
C LEU A 100 30.83 32.91 -34.05
N LYS A 101 30.43 33.85 -33.20
CA LYS A 101 30.77 33.84 -31.77
C LYS A 101 29.59 34.33 -30.94
N LEU A 102 29.35 33.65 -29.82
CA LEU A 102 28.45 34.07 -28.76
C LEU A 102 29.26 34.22 -27.47
N LEU A 103 29.25 35.42 -26.92
CA LEU A 103 30.00 35.80 -25.72
C LEU A 103 29.02 36.20 -24.60
N GLU A 104 29.35 35.84 -23.36
CA GLU A 104 28.76 36.38 -22.13
C GLU A 104 29.82 37.28 -21.46
N GLY A 105 29.66 38.59 -21.56
CA GLY A 105 30.75 39.54 -21.33
C GLY A 105 31.93 39.24 -22.27
N GLU A 106 33.08 38.87 -21.71
CA GLU A 106 34.28 38.48 -22.47
C GLU A 106 34.44 36.96 -22.64
N LYS A 107 33.59 36.15 -21.98
CA LYS A 107 33.70 34.69 -21.99
C LYS A 107 33.02 34.11 -23.23
N LEU A 108 33.73 33.24 -23.95
CA LEU A 108 33.17 32.50 -25.08
C LEU A 108 32.20 31.41 -24.60
N VAL A 109 30.94 31.51 -25.02
CA VAL A 109 29.87 30.55 -24.72
C VAL A 109 29.77 29.51 -25.83
N ALA A 110 29.71 29.96 -27.08
CA ALA A 110 29.64 29.09 -28.25
C ALA A 110 30.26 29.77 -29.48
N SER A 111 30.80 28.97 -30.41
CA SER A 111 31.34 29.46 -31.68
C SER A 111 31.37 28.35 -32.74
N VAL A 112 31.64 28.74 -33.99
CA VAL A 112 31.89 27.86 -35.16
C VAL A 112 30.68 27.04 -35.62
N LYS A 113 29.98 26.33 -34.74
CA LYS A 113 28.79 25.53 -35.08
C LYS A 113 27.51 26.34 -34.88
N SER A 114 26.76 26.56 -35.96
CA SER A 114 25.51 27.33 -35.92
C SER A 114 24.46 26.72 -34.99
N GLU A 115 24.33 25.39 -34.99
CA GLU A 115 23.39 24.66 -34.12
C GLU A 115 23.72 24.86 -32.64
N ALA A 116 24.99 24.73 -32.25
CA ALA A 116 25.43 24.95 -30.88
C ALA A 116 25.17 26.39 -30.42
N VAL A 117 25.40 27.38 -31.29
CA VAL A 117 25.08 28.79 -30.99
C VAL A 117 23.57 28.99 -30.86
N ALA A 118 22.76 28.38 -31.72
CA ALA A 118 21.30 28.48 -31.67
C ALA A 118 20.72 27.83 -30.40
N GLU A 119 21.23 26.67 -29.99
CA GLU A 119 20.82 25.99 -28.76
C GLU A 119 21.15 26.82 -27.53
N GLN A 120 22.37 27.35 -27.44
CA GLN A 120 22.78 28.24 -26.33
C GLN A 120 21.97 29.54 -26.33
N LEU A 121 21.71 30.13 -27.50
CA LEU A 121 20.87 31.32 -27.61
C LEU A 121 19.44 31.03 -27.14
N LYS A 122 18.87 29.87 -27.51
CA LYS A 122 17.54 29.43 -27.04
C LYS A 122 17.54 29.22 -25.52
N ALA A 123 18.58 28.60 -24.96
CA ALA A 123 18.70 28.42 -23.52
C ALA A 123 18.81 29.74 -22.74
N ILE A 124 19.54 30.74 -23.28
CA ILE A 124 19.72 32.05 -22.65
C ILE A 124 18.45 32.90 -22.75
N THR A 125 17.86 32.98 -23.94
CA THR A 125 16.80 33.94 -24.25
C THR A 125 15.39 33.37 -24.15
N GLY A 126 15.25 32.05 -24.19
CA GLY A 126 13.97 31.35 -24.36
C GLY A 126 13.37 31.50 -25.76
N LEU A 127 14.07 32.18 -26.68
CA LEU A 127 13.58 32.47 -28.02
C LEU A 127 14.18 31.47 -29.00
N ASP A 128 13.32 30.74 -29.69
CA ASP A 128 13.70 30.09 -30.93
C ASP A 128 13.46 31.01 -32.14
N LYS A 129 13.90 30.52 -33.30
CA LYS A 129 13.84 31.25 -34.57
C LYS A 129 12.40 31.58 -34.97
N ASP A 130 11.48 30.64 -34.79
CA ASP A 130 10.11 30.78 -35.25
C ASP A 130 9.37 31.76 -34.34
N VAL A 131 9.50 31.61 -33.01
CA VAL A 131 8.98 32.55 -32.02
C VAL A 131 9.51 33.96 -32.25
N PHE A 132 10.81 34.14 -32.51
CA PHE A 132 11.36 35.47 -32.76
C PHE A 132 10.77 36.11 -34.03
N ARG A 133 10.67 35.36 -35.13
CA ARG A 133 10.19 35.87 -36.43
C ARG A 133 8.69 36.14 -36.48
N GLU A 134 7.95 35.65 -35.50
CA GLU A 134 6.49 35.74 -35.44
C GLU A 134 6.01 36.70 -34.35
N ILE A 135 6.69 36.71 -33.20
CA ILE A 135 6.28 37.50 -32.02
C ILE A 135 7.15 38.76 -31.84
N VAL A 136 8.48 38.61 -31.90
CA VAL A 136 9.40 39.71 -31.57
C VAL A 136 9.60 40.63 -32.77
N TRP A 137 9.72 40.04 -33.96
CA TRP A 137 9.84 40.78 -35.20
C TRP A 137 8.60 40.62 -36.05
N VAL A 138 7.63 41.50 -35.80
CA VAL A 138 6.45 41.62 -36.63
C VAL A 138 6.86 42.26 -37.96
N ARG A 139 6.98 41.44 -39.02
CA ARG A 139 7.21 41.94 -40.37
C ARG A 139 6.01 42.76 -40.82
N GLN A 140 6.28 43.78 -41.63
CA GLN A 140 5.26 44.53 -42.34
C GLN A 140 4.36 43.54 -43.12
N GLU A 141 3.04 43.72 -43.04
CA GLU A 141 1.98 42.87 -43.64
C GLU A 141 1.71 41.52 -42.97
N ARG A 142 2.68 40.89 -42.29
CA ARG A 142 2.47 39.60 -41.62
C ARG A 142 1.50 39.66 -40.42
N LEU A 143 1.46 40.80 -39.74
CA LEU A 143 0.44 41.04 -38.70
C LEU A 143 -0.97 41.04 -39.28
N LYS A 144 -1.14 41.57 -40.50
CA LYS A 144 -2.44 41.56 -41.18
C LYS A 144 -2.85 40.13 -41.49
N GLU A 145 -1.93 39.29 -41.97
CA GLU A 145 -2.21 37.86 -42.21
C GLU A 145 -2.67 37.11 -40.94
N LEU A 146 -2.10 37.42 -39.77
CA LEU A 146 -2.54 36.83 -38.50
C LEU A 146 -3.91 37.36 -38.05
N LEU A 147 -4.16 38.67 -38.21
CA LEU A 147 -5.42 39.32 -37.89
C LEU A 147 -6.56 38.93 -38.86
N ASP A 148 -6.25 38.66 -40.11
CA ASP A 148 -7.23 38.31 -41.15
C ASP A 148 -7.47 36.78 -41.23
N ALA A 149 -6.63 35.96 -40.58
CA ALA A 149 -6.83 34.52 -40.50
C ALA A 149 -8.13 34.14 -39.77
N LYS A 150 -8.76 33.03 -40.17
CA LYS A 150 -9.96 32.50 -39.49
C LYS A 150 -9.63 32.16 -38.03
N PRO A 151 -10.59 32.26 -37.09
CA PRO A 151 -10.34 32.03 -35.66
C PRO A 151 -9.60 30.72 -35.35
N ARG A 152 -10.00 29.62 -36.00
CA ARG A 152 -9.37 28.29 -35.82
C ARG A 152 -7.94 28.23 -36.35
N GLU A 153 -7.67 28.87 -37.49
CA GLU A 153 -6.32 28.92 -38.08
C GLU A 153 -5.40 29.84 -37.28
N ARG A 154 -5.93 30.96 -36.79
CA ARG A 154 -5.21 31.87 -35.90
C ARG A 154 -4.85 31.17 -34.58
N GLN A 155 -5.80 30.48 -33.97
CA GLN A 155 -5.57 29.71 -32.75
C GLN A 155 -4.49 28.65 -32.98
N LYS A 156 -4.60 27.87 -34.06
CA LYS A 156 -3.58 26.87 -34.40
C LYS A 156 -2.17 27.48 -34.55
N ARG A 157 -2.04 28.62 -35.23
CA ARG A 157 -0.76 29.32 -35.36
C ARG A 157 -0.22 29.78 -34.00
N LEU A 158 -1.08 30.30 -33.12
CA LEU A 158 -0.68 30.69 -31.76
C LEU A 158 -0.29 29.47 -30.92
N ASP A 159 -1.02 28.37 -31.02
CA ASP A 159 -0.73 27.13 -30.29
C ASP A 159 0.60 26.51 -30.73
N GLU A 160 0.91 26.54 -32.03
CA GLU A 160 2.23 26.17 -32.56
C GLU A 160 3.32 27.11 -32.04
N LEU A 161 3.08 28.42 -32.00
CA LEU A 161 4.04 29.42 -31.51
C LEU A 161 4.34 29.28 -30.02
N PHE A 162 3.34 28.94 -29.20
CA PHE A 162 3.52 28.76 -27.76
C PHE A 162 3.91 27.31 -27.40
N GLY A 163 4.09 26.42 -28.37
CA GLY A 163 4.39 25.01 -28.14
C GLY A 163 3.25 24.23 -27.50
N LEU A 164 2.03 24.79 -27.49
CA LEU A 164 0.82 24.12 -26.99
C LEU A 164 0.41 22.94 -27.88
N SER A 165 0.86 22.94 -29.15
CA SER A 165 0.68 21.82 -30.06
C SER A 165 1.29 20.51 -29.55
N ASP A 166 2.34 20.57 -28.72
CA ASP A 166 2.98 19.37 -28.18
C ASP A 166 2.13 18.73 -27.07
N TYR A 167 1.42 19.55 -26.29
CA TYR A 167 0.42 19.07 -25.33
C TYR A 167 -0.78 18.43 -26.01
N GLU A 168 -1.25 19.03 -27.11
CA GLU A 168 -2.36 18.47 -27.89
C GLU A 168 -1.99 17.11 -28.52
N LYS A 169 -0.76 16.98 -29.04
CA LYS A 169 -0.22 15.69 -29.51
C LYS A 169 -0.11 14.67 -28.39
N ALA A 170 0.43 15.05 -27.24
CA ALA A 170 0.55 14.17 -26.08
C ALA A 170 -0.84 13.68 -25.62
N TRP A 171 -1.81 14.58 -25.55
CA TRP A 171 -3.20 14.25 -25.21
C TRP A 171 -3.84 13.28 -26.21
N SER A 172 -3.66 13.53 -27.50
CA SER A 172 -4.18 12.65 -28.56
C SER A 172 -3.58 11.24 -28.49
N ASN A 173 -2.28 11.14 -28.21
CA ASN A 173 -1.60 9.86 -28.02
C ASN A 173 -2.11 9.12 -26.77
N LEU A 174 -2.30 9.83 -25.66
CA LEU A 174 -2.86 9.27 -24.43
C LEU A 174 -4.27 8.70 -24.62
N ALA A 175 -5.09 9.33 -25.46
CA ALA A 175 -6.43 8.84 -25.76
C ALA A 175 -6.45 7.46 -26.43
N GLY A 176 -5.36 7.06 -27.11
CA GLY A 176 -5.18 5.71 -27.63
C GLY A 176 -5.00 4.68 -26.52
N TYR A 177 -4.04 4.93 -25.62
CA TYR A 177 -3.76 4.08 -24.46
C TYR A 177 -4.98 3.95 -23.55
N GLN A 178 -5.70 5.05 -23.29
CA GLN A 178 -6.89 5.00 -22.45
C GLN A 178 -7.96 4.05 -23.03
N ARG A 179 -8.16 4.07 -24.36
CA ARG A 179 -9.10 3.16 -25.03
C ARG A 179 -8.67 1.69 -24.93
N GLU A 180 -7.37 1.42 -25.03
CA GLU A 180 -6.80 0.09 -24.88
C GLU A 180 -7.00 -0.44 -23.45
N TYR A 181 -6.61 0.35 -22.44
CA TYR A 181 -6.81 0.00 -21.03
C TYR A 181 -8.28 -0.16 -20.65
N GLU A 182 -9.19 0.67 -21.16
CA GLU A 182 -10.63 0.49 -20.94
C GLU A 182 -11.14 -0.80 -21.59
N GLY A 183 -10.58 -1.19 -22.74
CA GLY A 183 -10.86 -2.46 -23.40
C GLY A 183 -10.41 -3.66 -22.57
N GLU A 184 -9.15 -3.67 -22.12
CA GLU A 184 -8.60 -4.71 -21.26
C GLU A 184 -9.34 -4.81 -19.93
N LYS A 185 -9.59 -3.67 -19.27
CA LYS A 185 -10.36 -3.63 -18.02
C LYS A 185 -11.73 -4.26 -18.19
N ARG A 186 -12.45 -3.94 -19.26
CA ARG A 186 -13.76 -4.56 -19.54
C ARG A 186 -13.67 -6.05 -19.84
N ALA A 187 -12.57 -6.50 -20.43
CA ALA A 187 -12.34 -7.93 -20.67
C ALA A 187 -12.10 -8.66 -19.34
N TYR A 188 -11.23 -8.12 -18.47
CA TYR A 188 -10.95 -8.69 -17.15
C TYR A 188 -12.14 -8.62 -16.19
N GLU A 189 -12.93 -7.53 -16.19
CA GLU A 189 -14.14 -7.43 -15.38
C GLU A 189 -15.22 -8.45 -15.77
N LYS A 190 -15.20 -8.93 -17.03
CA LYS A 190 -16.11 -9.95 -17.53
C LYS A 190 -15.53 -11.36 -17.47
N ASP A 191 -14.27 -11.49 -17.06
CA ASP A 191 -13.61 -12.77 -16.96
C ASP A 191 -14.29 -13.59 -15.84
N PRO A 192 -14.85 -14.78 -16.16
CA PRO A 192 -15.51 -15.63 -15.19
C PRO A 192 -14.64 -15.99 -13.99
N ASP A 193 -13.31 -16.06 -14.16
CA ASP A 193 -12.38 -16.39 -13.08
C ASP A 193 -12.23 -15.22 -12.10
N VAL A 194 -12.30 -13.97 -12.59
CA VAL A 194 -12.23 -12.75 -11.77
C VAL A 194 -13.54 -12.51 -11.02
N ILE A 195 -14.69 -12.73 -11.68
CA ILE A 195 -16.00 -12.66 -11.02
C ILE A 195 -16.16 -13.80 -10.01
N GLY A 196 -15.65 -14.99 -10.33
CA GLY A 196 -15.68 -16.16 -9.48
C GLY A 196 -14.81 -16.02 -8.23
N MET A 197 -13.67 -15.34 -8.32
CA MET A 197 -12.76 -15.06 -7.20
C MET A 197 -13.46 -14.39 -6.02
N GLU A 198 -14.32 -13.39 -6.26
CA GLU A 198 -14.98 -12.68 -5.15
C GLU A 198 -15.98 -13.59 -4.41
N LYS A 199 -16.74 -14.41 -5.15
CA LYS A 199 -17.63 -15.43 -4.57
C LYS A 199 -16.84 -16.50 -3.83
N LEU A 200 -15.77 -17.01 -4.44
CA LEU A 200 -14.92 -18.04 -3.86
C LEU A 200 -14.23 -17.55 -2.59
N ASN A 201 -13.86 -16.27 -2.53
CA ASN A 201 -13.25 -15.67 -1.34
C ASN A 201 -14.29 -15.47 -0.21
N MET A 202 -15.54 -15.13 -0.55
CA MET A 202 -16.63 -15.13 0.45
C MET A 202 -16.91 -16.53 0.98
N GLU A 203 -17.02 -17.53 0.11
CA GLU A 203 -17.22 -18.94 0.51
C GLU A 203 -16.05 -19.46 1.36
N TYR A 204 -14.81 -19.12 0.99
CA TYR A 204 -13.62 -19.45 1.75
C TYR A 204 -13.65 -18.85 3.16
N ASN A 205 -13.97 -17.55 3.28
CA ASN A 205 -14.04 -16.87 4.57
C ASN A 205 -15.15 -17.46 5.46
N GLN A 206 -16.33 -17.73 4.90
CA GLN A 206 -17.43 -18.38 5.63
C GLN A 206 -17.02 -19.78 6.13
N THR A 207 -16.42 -20.59 5.25
CA THR A 207 -15.95 -21.93 5.62
C THR A 207 -14.85 -21.88 6.69
N ALA A 208 -13.95 -20.91 6.62
CA ALA A 208 -12.90 -20.71 7.61
C ALA A 208 -13.46 -20.28 8.99
N GLU A 209 -14.47 -19.42 9.01
CA GLU A 209 -15.17 -19.05 10.25
C GLU A 209 -15.92 -20.24 10.86
N GLU A 210 -16.61 -21.03 10.04
CA GLU A 210 -17.29 -22.25 10.49
C GLU A 210 -16.32 -23.27 11.06
N PHE A 211 -15.18 -23.48 10.39
CA PHE A 211 -14.12 -24.37 10.86
C PHE A 211 -13.57 -23.92 12.23
N SER A 212 -13.28 -22.62 12.39
CA SER A 212 -12.80 -22.06 13.66
C SER A 212 -13.81 -22.24 14.80
N ARG A 213 -15.12 -22.04 14.53
CA ARG A 213 -16.17 -22.30 15.51
C ARG A 213 -16.25 -23.77 15.91
N LEU A 214 -16.25 -24.67 14.93
CA LEU A 214 -16.26 -26.11 15.16
C LEU A 214 -15.04 -26.57 15.96
N GLU A 215 -13.86 -26.00 15.70
CA GLU A 215 -12.65 -26.31 16.45
C GLU A 215 -12.74 -25.89 17.92
N ILE A 216 -13.29 -24.70 18.20
CA ILE A 216 -13.55 -24.22 19.56
C ILE A 216 -14.58 -25.12 20.27
N GLU A 217 -15.66 -25.49 19.59
CA GLU A 217 -16.68 -26.41 20.14
C GLU A 217 -16.08 -27.78 20.45
N LEU A 218 -15.25 -28.31 19.55
CA LEU A 218 -14.60 -29.61 19.72
C LEU A 218 -13.63 -29.59 20.91
N GLN A 219 -12.84 -28.52 21.07
CA GLN A 219 -12.00 -28.33 22.27
C GLN A 219 -12.84 -28.23 23.55
N GLY A 220 -13.98 -27.53 23.50
CA GLY A 220 -14.90 -27.42 24.64
C GLY A 220 -15.51 -28.77 25.03
N ILE A 221 -15.93 -29.57 24.05
CA ILE A 221 -16.46 -30.93 24.27
C ILE A 221 -15.35 -31.85 24.78
N ALA A 222 -14.14 -31.77 24.25
CA ALA A 222 -13.01 -32.57 24.70
C ALA A 222 -12.69 -32.32 26.19
N LYS A 223 -12.69 -31.06 26.63
CA LYS A 223 -12.52 -30.71 28.06
C LYS A 223 -13.63 -31.29 28.93
N LYS A 224 -14.90 -31.13 28.51
CA LYS A 224 -16.05 -31.70 29.24
C LYS A 224 -15.97 -33.23 29.34
N LEU A 225 -15.49 -33.89 28.28
CA LEU A 225 -15.30 -35.34 28.26
C LEU A 225 -14.19 -35.77 29.23
N GLU A 226 -13.10 -35.01 29.32
CA GLU A 226 -12.02 -35.27 30.27
C GLU A 226 -12.45 -35.07 31.72
N GLU A 227 -13.22 -34.01 32.00
CA GLU A 227 -13.84 -33.78 33.31
C GLU A 227 -14.79 -34.92 33.68
N ALA A 228 -15.68 -35.31 32.76
CA ALA A 228 -16.61 -36.41 32.98
C ALA A 228 -15.88 -37.74 33.26
N ARG A 229 -14.78 -38.03 32.54
CA ARG A 229 -13.94 -39.20 32.80
C ARG A 229 -13.33 -39.18 34.20
N LYS A 230 -12.81 -38.05 34.65
CA LYS A 230 -12.28 -37.92 36.02
C LYS A 230 -13.37 -38.15 37.06
N THR A 231 -14.55 -37.57 36.88
CA THR A 231 -15.67 -37.79 37.80
C THR A 231 -16.13 -39.25 37.83
N LEU A 232 -16.07 -39.95 36.69
CA LEU A 232 -16.37 -41.38 36.60
C LEU A 232 -15.33 -42.20 37.37
N GLU A 233 -14.04 -41.93 37.18
CA GLU A 233 -12.96 -42.61 37.92
C GLU A 233 -13.09 -42.39 39.45
N GLU A 234 -13.40 -41.17 39.88
CA GLU A 234 -13.66 -40.88 41.30
C GLU A 234 -14.89 -41.61 41.84
N ALA A 235 -15.95 -41.71 41.03
CA ALA A 235 -17.17 -42.43 41.40
C ALA A 235 -16.90 -43.95 41.50
N ASP A 236 -16.12 -44.52 40.57
CA ASP A 236 -15.72 -45.92 40.58
C ASP A 236 -14.84 -46.27 41.78
N LEU A 237 -13.93 -45.37 42.19
CA LEU A 237 -13.14 -45.53 43.41
C LEU A 237 -14.02 -45.53 44.66
N LYS A 238 -14.95 -44.57 44.77
CA LYS A 238 -15.91 -44.52 45.89
C LYS A 238 -16.82 -45.75 45.91
N LEU A 239 -17.22 -46.26 44.75
CA LEU A 239 -18.01 -47.48 44.66
C LEU A 239 -17.26 -48.68 45.24
N LYS A 240 -15.97 -48.84 44.87
CA LYS A 240 -15.12 -49.90 45.44
C LYS A 240 -14.97 -49.79 46.96
N GLU A 241 -14.73 -48.58 47.48
CA GLU A 241 -14.65 -48.35 48.93
C GLU A 241 -15.97 -48.73 49.64
N LEU A 242 -17.11 -48.35 49.05
CA LEU A 242 -18.43 -48.70 49.60
C LEU A 242 -18.71 -50.20 49.54
N GLU A 243 -18.27 -50.89 48.48
CA GLU A 243 -18.36 -52.34 48.36
C GLU A 243 -17.51 -53.06 49.42
N GLU A 244 -16.29 -52.57 49.69
CA GLU A 244 -15.44 -53.08 50.77
C GLU A 244 -16.10 -52.89 52.14
N ILE A 245 -16.62 -51.69 52.43
CA ILE A 245 -17.35 -51.40 53.67
C ILE A 245 -18.59 -52.29 53.80
N ARG A 246 -19.32 -52.50 52.70
CA ARG A 246 -20.49 -53.40 52.67
C ARG A 246 -20.10 -54.83 53.02
N ASN A 247 -19.03 -55.36 52.42
CA ASN A 247 -18.54 -56.71 52.71
C ASN A 247 -18.12 -56.84 54.18
N LEU A 248 -17.40 -55.85 54.71
CA LEU A 248 -17.03 -55.78 56.13
C LEU A 248 -18.26 -55.76 57.05
N THR A 249 -19.30 -55.00 56.70
CA THR A 249 -20.54 -54.96 57.49
C THR A 249 -21.33 -56.26 57.40
N GLU A 250 -21.37 -56.93 56.24
CA GLU A 250 -21.97 -58.26 56.12
C GLU A 250 -21.20 -59.30 56.95
N GLU A 251 -19.86 -59.27 56.97
CA GLU A 251 -19.04 -60.12 57.84
C GLU A 251 -19.29 -59.86 59.33
N LEU A 252 -19.35 -58.59 59.73
CA LEU A 252 -19.64 -58.20 61.11
C LEU A 252 -21.04 -58.67 61.53
N LYS A 253 -22.05 -58.51 60.67
CA LYS A 253 -23.40 -59.03 60.94
C LYS A 253 -23.42 -60.56 61.08
N ARG A 254 -22.65 -61.29 60.28
CA ARG A 254 -22.53 -62.76 60.43
C ARG A 254 -21.88 -63.12 61.76
N LYS A 255 -20.82 -62.41 62.16
CA LYS A 255 -20.16 -62.60 63.47
C LYS A 255 -21.10 -62.26 64.63
N GLU A 256 -21.86 -61.17 64.51
CA GLU A 256 -22.87 -60.77 65.49
C GLU A 256 -23.95 -61.84 65.65
N ALA A 257 -24.54 -62.33 64.54
CA ALA A 257 -25.52 -63.40 64.57
C ALA A 257 -24.96 -64.70 65.18
N GLN A 258 -23.71 -65.06 64.86
CA GLN A 258 -23.05 -66.23 65.45
C GLN A 258 -22.84 -66.06 66.96
N LEU A 259 -22.41 -64.88 67.40
CA LEU A 259 -22.26 -64.57 68.82
C LEU A 259 -23.61 -64.60 69.53
N GLN A 260 -24.67 -64.12 68.89
CA GLN A 260 -26.02 -64.14 69.44
C GLN A 260 -26.54 -65.56 69.62
N VAL A 261 -26.34 -66.44 68.62
CA VAL A 261 -26.65 -67.88 68.75
C VAL A 261 -25.82 -68.56 69.84
N ASN A 262 -24.53 -68.22 69.94
CA ASN A 262 -23.69 -68.73 71.02
C ASN A 262 -24.19 -68.26 72.40
N LEU A 263 -24.66 -67.01 72.49
CA LEU A 263 -25.22 -66.43 73.71
C LEU A 263 -26.50 -67.17 74.11
N THR A 264 -27.44 -67.38 73.18
CA THR A 264 -28.68 -68.14 73.44
C THR A 264 -28.36 -69.58 73.83
N ASN A 265 -27.39 -70.24 73.20
CA ASN A 265 -26.97 -71.59 73.58
C ASN A 265 -26.38 -71.64 75.00
N ILE A 266 -25.61 -70.62 75.40
CA ILE A 266 -25.08 -70.50 76.77
C ILE A 266 -26.21 -70.23 77.75
N GLU A 267 -27.16 -69.35 77.40
CA GLU A 267 -28.35 -69.08 78.19
C GLU A 267 -29.19 -70.35 78.38
N ASP A 268 -29.47 -71.10 77.31
CA ASP A 268 -30.19 -72.38 77.35
C ASP A 268 -29.43 -73.44 78.16
N ALA A 269 -28.11 -73.53 78.01
CA ALA A 269 -27.28 -74.43 78.82
C ALA A 269 -27.32 -74.04 80.31
N SER A 270 -27.31 -72.74 80.62
CA SER A 270 -27.43 -72.22 81.98
C SER A 270 -28.81 -72.50 82.57
N ALA A 271 -29.89 -72.34 81.78
CA ALA A 271 -31.25 -72.65 82.16
C ALA A 271 -31.46 -74.15 82.35
N GLY A 272 -30.87 -74.98 81.50
CA GLY A 272 -30.87 -76.44 81.63
C GLY A 272 -30.09 -76.92 82.87
N LEU A 273 -28.96 -76.28 83.20
CA LEU A 273 -28.25 -76.52 84.46
C LEU A 273 -29.07 -76.07 85.67
N ALA A 274 -29.75 -74.92 85.59
CA ALA A 274 -30.66 -74.45 86.62
C ALA A 274 -31.84 -75.44 86.82
N GLY A 275 -32.42 -75.93 85.73
CA GLY A 275 -33.46 -76.96 85.75
C GLY A 275 -32.99 -78.27 86.37
N LYS A 276 -31.77 -78.74 86.05
CA LYS A 276 -31.16 -79.92 86.70
C LYS A 276 -30.90 -79.70 88.20
N ILE A 277 -30.54 -78.48 88.60
CA ILE A 277 -30.39 -78.12 90.01
C ILE A 277 -31.77 -78.18 90.69
N GLU A 278 -32.82 -77.70 90.04
CA GLU A 278 -34.19 -77.71 90.55
C GLU A 278 -34.78 -79.14 90.63
N GLU A 279 -34.56 -79.98 89.62
CA GLU A 279 -34.92 -81.41 89.65
C GLU A 279 -34.20 -82.14 90.78
N LYS A 280 -32.89 -81.87 90.97
CA LYS A 280 -32.15 -82.44 92.09
C LYS A 280 -32.68 -81.96 93.44
N LYS A 281 -33.08 -80.68 93.57
CA LYS A 281 -33.76 -80.17 94.76
C LYS A 281 -35.09 -80.88 95.00
N ASN A 282 -35.93 -81.01 93.97
CA ASN A 282 -37.20 -81.72 94.04
C ASN A 282 -37.04 -83.20 94.37
N LEU A 283 -36.00 -83.87 93.84
CA LEU A 283 -35.64 -85.24 94.22
C LEU A 283 -35.24 -85.33 95.69
N ILE A 284 -34.44 -84.38 96.18
CA ILE A 284 -34.09 -84.28 97.60
C ILE A 284 -35.36 -84.08 98.44
N GLU A 285 -36.30 -83.26 97.98
CA GLU A 285 -37.56 -82.99 98.67
C GLU A 285 -38.52 -84.19 98.66
N ASN A 286 -38.58 -84.93 97.54
CA ASN A 286 -39.30 -86.19 97.43
C ASN A 286 -38.67 -87.29 98.30
N PHE A 287 -37.34 -87.34 98.37
CA PHE A 287 -36.64 -88.23 99.31
C PHE A 287 -36.91 -87.85 100.76
N LYS A 288 -36.99 -86.55 101.08
CA LYS A 288 -37.45 -86.07 102.41
C LYS A 288 -38.89 -86.47 102.71
N GLN A 289 -39.82 -86.33 101.75
CA GLN A 289 -41.21 -86.76 101.92
C GLN A 289 -41.34 -88.29 102.06
N ARG A 290 -40.54 -89.06 101.32
CA ARG A 290 -40.44 -90.52 101.47
C ARG A 290 -39.85 -90.94 102.81
N LEU A 291 -38.89 -90.19 103.34
CA LEU A 291 -38.41 -90.35 104.71
C LEU A 291 -39.54 -90.09 105.72
N SER A 292 -40.30 -89.00 105.57
CA SER A 292 -41.43 -88.71 106.49
C SER A 292 -42.56 -89.75 106.44
N THR A 293 -42.81 -90.34 105.26
CA THR A 293 -43.84 -91.38 105.09
C THR A 293 -43.35 -92.77 105.53
N ALA A 294 -42.05 -93.03 105.44
CA ALA A 294 -41.41 -94.20 106.04
C ALA A 294 -41.35 -94.09 107.57
N GLU A 295 -41.07 -92.89 108.12
CA GLU A 295 -41.15 -92.59 109.56
C GLU A 295 -42.58 -92.78 110.09
N ASN A 296 -43.59 -92.35 109.33
CA ASN A 296 -45.00 -92.58 109.69
C ASN A 296 -45.45 -94.05 109.58
N ARG A 297 -44.73 -94.92 108.85
CA ARG A 297 -45.00 -96.37 108.78
C ARG A 297 -44.22 -97.20 109.80
N LEU A 298 -43.32 -96.60 110.59
CA LEU A 298 -42.44 -97.29 111.53
C LEU A 298 -42.77 -97.06 113.02
N ASN A 299 -43.95 -96.53 113.34
CA ASN A 299 -44.46 -96.51 114.72
C ASN A 299 -45.70 -97.41 114.92
N PRO A 300 -45.49 -98.70 115.27
CA PRO A 300 -46.52 -99.59 115.80
C PRO A 300 -46.67 -99.43 117.33
N THR A 301 -47.91 -99.25 117.77
CA THR A 301 -48.53 -99.72 119.03
C THR A 301 -47.79 -99.57 120.39
N ARG A 302 -48.41 -98.87 121.35
CA ARG A 302 -48.53 -99.25 122.78
C ARG A 302 -49.70 -98.46 123.42
N LEU A 303 -50.83 -99.08 123.74
CA LEU A 303 -51.19 -99.69 125.04
C LEU A 303 -51.20 -98.71 126.24
N GLY A 304 -52.39 -98.53 126.84
CA GLY A 304 -52.56 -98.75 128.29
C GLY A 304 -52.90 -97.58 129.22
N SER A 305 -54.19 -97.48 129.56
CA SER A 305 -54.80 -97.34 130.91
C SER A 305 -54.52 -96.15 131.88
N ARG A 306 -55.67 -95.57 132.32
CA ARG A 306 -56.08 -95.02 133.64
C ARG A 306 -55.60 -93.61 134.07
N LYS A 307 -56.49 -92.63 133.93
CA LYS A 307 -57.48 -92.19 134.95
C LYS A 307 -58.65 -91.50 134.27
#